data_AF-A0A1D9P8G9-F1
#
_entry.id   AF-A0A1D9P8G9-F1
#
_cell.length_a   1.000
_cell.length_b   1.000
_cell.length_c   1.000
_cell.angle_alpha   90.00
_cell.angle_beta   90.00
_cell.angle_gamma   90.00
#
_symmetry.space_group_name_H-M   'P 1'
#
loop_
_entity.id
_entity.type
_entity.pdbx_description
1 polymer ?
#
loop_
_entity_poly.entity_id
_entity_poly.type
_entity_poly.pdbx_seq_one_letter_code
_entity_poly.pdbx_strand_id
1 'polypeptide(L)'
;MIKFYKAACLALGMLLFSCSTQDLTEDSQNSTAASNTNSSETSKTTPVKNNISKFWDFNNLDEWDDATQVGEANYFIENGNLRLFTNANTWDRTKIKSIATYATGTYSWRVFVPEMGVGDCASIGAFLYSDDTHELDFEIGYGKETVRQGLNAASDDLIVYATSQANPSHSFQSKIKRNQWYTFTITLALNTKKKYVATWKIDNQNLTSKTLTYGTATKFKIFCSVENLSFIGDHIPATQNYALFDWVEFK
;
A
#
# COMPACT_ATOMS: atom_id res chain seq x y z
N MET A 1 -18.90 -46.96 19.53
CA MET A 1 -19.69 -46.18 20.51
C MET A 1 -19.27 -44.72 20.36
N ILE A 2 -20.17 -43.85 19.87
CA ILE A 2 -20.17 -42.36 19.92
C ILE A 2 -19.05 -41.63 19.13
N LYS A 3 -19.23 -40.55 18.35
CA LYS A 3 -20.32 -39.86 17.63
C LYS A 3 -19.62 -38.95 16.59
N PHE A 4 -20.28 -38.71 15.45
CA PHE A 4 -19.90 -37.75 14.41
C PHE A 4 -20.01 -36.29 14.88
N TYR A 5 -19.20 -35.39 14.31
CA TYR A 5 -19.67 -34.09 13.82
C TYR A 5 -19.03 -33.75 12.47
N LYS A 6 -19.89 -33.57 11.46
CA LYS A 6 -19.59 -32.97 10.16
C LYS A 6 -19.57 -31.44 10.33
N ALA A 7 -18.66 -30.77 9.65
CA ALA A 7 -18.85 -29.38 9.24
C ALA A 7 -18.76 -29.33 7.71
N ALA A 8 -19.88 -28.98 7.10
CA ALA A 8 -20.02 -28.73 5.68
C ALA A 8 -19.70 -27.26 5.40
N CYS A 9 -18.87 -26.97 4.40
CA CYS A 9 -18.81 -25.64 3.80
C CYS A 9 -19.63 -25.67 2.51
N LEU A 10 -20.74 -24.94 2.56
CA LEU A 10 -21.61 -24.59 1.44
C LEU A 10 -20.80 -23.86 0.36
N ALA A 11 -20.74 -24.42 -0.84
CA ALA A 11 -20.51 -23.66 -2.05
C ALA A 11 -21.88 -23.32 -2.64
N LEU A 12 -22.32 -22.07 -2.49
CA LEU A 12 -23.54 -21.58 -3.12
C LEU A 12 -23.14 -20.72 -4.32
N GLY A 13 -23.39 -21.24 -5.52
CA GLY A 13 -23.29 -20.48 -6.75
C GLY A 13 -24.48 -19.53 -6.91
N MET A 14 -24.26 -18.43 -7.61
CA MET A 14 -25.32 -17.68 -8.27
C MET A 14 -24.85 -17.26 -9.66
N LEU A 15 -25.46 -17.89 -10.67
CA LEU A 15 -25.49 -17.40 -12.05
C LEU A 15 -26.56 -16.32 -12.16
N LEU A 16 -26.27 -15.24 -12.89
CA LEU A 16 -27.26 -14.53 -13.69
C LEU A 16 -26.65 -14.14 -15.06
N PHE A 17 -27.38 -14.54 -16.10
CA PHE A 17 -27.21 -14.15 -17.50
C PHE A 17 -27.80 -12.74 -17.76
N SER A 18 -27.23 -12.00 -18.70
CA SER A 18 -28.01 -11.29 -19.74
C SER A 18 -27.12 -10.79 -20.90
N CYS A 19 -27.43 -11.29 -22.10
CA CYS A 19 -27.26 -10.68 -23.44
C CYS A 19 -28.01 -9.31 -23.52
N SER A 20 -27.88 -8.37 -24.47
CA SER A 20 -27.38 -8.34 -25.86
C SER A 20 -27.35 -6.88 -26.41
N THR A 21 -26.53 -6.68 -27.45
CA THR A 21 -26.64 -5.81 -28.68
C THR A 21 -26.84 -4.28 -28.66
N GLN A 22 -25.81 -3.60 -29.23
CA GLN A 22 -25.76 -2.68 -30.42
C GLN A 22 -26.95 -1.80 -30.83
N ASP A 23 -26.69 -0.50 -31.07
CA ASP A 23 -26.65 0.22 -32.39
C ASP A 23 -26.27 1.72 -32.18
N LEU A 24 -25.29 2.32 -32.91
CA LEU A 24 -25.35 3.09 -34.19
C LEU A 24 -26.25 4.35 -34.10
N THR A 25 -25.94 5.60 -34.50
CA THR A 25 -25.17 6.27 -35.61
C THR A 25 -24.83 7.74 -35.21
N GLU A 26 -23.73 8.40 -35.63
CA GLU A 26 -23.59 9.35 -36.79
C GLU A 26 -24.78 10.35 -36.97
N ASP A 27 -24.68 11.64 -37.29
CA ASP A 27 -23.63 12.48 -37.90
C ASP A 27 -24.05 13.99 -37.82
N SER A 28 -23.13 14.93 -37.61
CA SER A 28 -22.70 15.99 -38.56
C SER A 28 -23.25 17.45 -38.41
N GLN A 29 -22.26 18.36 -38.38
CA GLN A 29 -22.12 19.76 -38.87
C GLN A 29 -23.38 20.52 -39.37
N ASN A 30 -23.54 21.84 -39.26
CA ASN A 30 -22.63 22.92 -39.67
C ASN A 30 -23.25 24.33 -39.40
N SER A 31 -22.43 25.38 -39.55
CA SER A 31 -22.72 26.79 -39.92
C SER A 31 -22.36 27.90 -38.91
N THR A 32 -21.19 28.48 -39.17
CA THR A 32 -20.80 29.91 -39.23
C THR A 32 -21.78 30.99 -38.75
N ALA A 33 -21.31 31.91 -37.89
CA ALA A 33 -20.82 33.25 -38.27
C ALA A 33 -20.58 34.14 -37.03
N ALA A 34 -19.56 34.99 -37.13
CA ALA A 34 -19.06 35.87 -36.09
C ALA A 34 -19.97 37.06 -35.79
N SER A 35 -19.93 37.55 -34.54
CA SER A 35 -20.00 38.98 -34.21
C SER A 35 -19.46 39.23 -32.81
N ASN A 36 -18.46 40.11 -32.75
CA ASN A 36 -17.86 40.66 -31.54
C ASN A 36 -18.83 41.61 -30.84
N THR A 37 -19.00 41.45 -29.53
CA THR A 37 -19.36 42.56 -28.65
C THR A 37 -18.78 42.33 -27.26
N ASN A 38 -18.02 43.34 -26.81
CA ASN A 38 -17.41 43.47 -25.50
C ASN A 38 -18.40 43.13 -24.38
N SER A 39 -18.02 42.18 -23.53
CA SER A 39 -18.61 42.03 -22.20
C SER A 39 -17.50 41.98 -21.15
N SER A 40 -17.70 42.83 -20.15
CA SER A 40 -16.94 43.01 -18.92
C SER A 40 -16.33 41.72 -18.38
N GLU A 41 -15.00 41.73 -18.20
CA GLU A 41 -14.24 40.73 -17.45
C GLU A 41 -14.77 40.64 -16.01
N THR A 42 -15.72 39.75 -15.81
CA THR A 42 -15.95 39.14 -14.51
C THR A 42 -14.85 38.10 -14.35
N SER A 43 -13.88 38.42 -13.50
CA SER A 43 -12.82 37.53 -13.07
C SER A 43 -13.43 36.23 -12.53
N LYS A 44 -13.50 35.20 -13.39
CA LYS A 44 -13.68 33.82 -12.95
C LYS A 44 -12.43 33.45 -12.16
N THR A 45 -12.51 33.58 -10.85
CA THR A 45 -11.58 32.93 -9.93
C THR A 45 -11.72 31.42 -10.12
N THR A 46 -10.86 30.87 -10.97
CA THR A 46 -10.60 29.43 -11.03
C THR A 46 -10.23 28.97 -9.62
N PRO A 47 -10.87 27.92 -9.08
CA PRO A 47 -10.49 27.43 -7.76
C PRO A 47 -9.04 26.94 -7.85
N VAL A 48 -8.16 27.57 -7.08
CA VAL A 48 -6.78 27.12 -6.90
C VAL A 48 -6.88 25.68 -6.39
N LYS A 49 -6.47 24.72 -7.23
CA LYS A 49 -6.23 23.36 -6.75
C LYS A 49 -5.07 23.45 -5.78
N ASN A 50 -5.36 23.52 -4.49
CA ASN A 50 -4.35 23.35 -3.46
C ASN A 50 -3.79 21.94 -3.61
N ASN A 51 -2.61 21.82 -4.22
CA ASN A 51 -1.87 20.58 -4.23
C ASN A 51 -1.37 20.37 -2.80
N ILE A 52 -2.06 19.51 -2.05
CA ILE A 52 -1.63 19.14 -0.70
C ILE A 52 -0.42 18.23 -0.87
N SER A 53 0.75 18.73 -0.49
CA SER A 53 1.97 17.91 -0.37
C SER A 53 2.41 17.89 1.09
N LYS A 54 2.88 16.72 1.52
CA LYS A 54 3.40 16.49 2.86
C LYS A 54 4.73 15.75 2.75
N PHE A 55 5.68 16.16 3.57
CA PHE A 55 6.99 15.54 3.69
C PHE A 55 7.30 15.43 5.19
N TRP A 56 7.54 14.21 5.64
CA TRP A 56 7.91 13.91 7.02
C TRP A 56 9.32 13.32 7.01
N ASP A 57 10.27 14.06 7.55
CA ASP A 57 11.68 13.69 7.70
C ASP A 57 12.00 13.14 9.10
N PHE A 58 10.96 12.79 9.86
CA PHE A 58 11.05 12.26 11.22
C PHE A 58 11.93 13.08 12.19
N ASN A 59 11.96 14.40 12.04
CA ASN A 59 12.45 15.29 13.09
C ASN A 59 11.49 15.35 14.30
N ASN A 60 10.22 15.02 14.12
CA ASN A 60 9.20 14.83 15.15
C ASN A 60 8.10 13.86 14.66
N LEU A 61 7.12 13.59 15.52
CA LEU A 61 5.96 12.72 15.21
C LEU A 61 4.62 13.45 15.32
N ASP A 62 4.59 14.78 15.19
CA ASP A 62 3.40 15.59 15.50
C ASP A 62 2.18 15.28 14.62
N GLU A 63 2.41 14.75 13.41
CA GLU A 63 1.35 14.34 12.47
C GLU A 63 1.13 12.82 12.44
N TRP A 64 1.62 12.10 13.45
CA TRP A 64 1.56 10.65 13.56
C TRP A 64 0.95 10.20 14.89
N ASP A 65 0.14 9.15 14.84
CA ASP A 65 -0.37 8.44 16.02
C ASP A 65 0.31 7.07 16.14
N ASP A 66 0.49 6.60 17.37
CA ASP A 66 0.70 5.17 17.62
C ASP A 66 -0.48 4.36 17.07
N ALA A 67 -0.16 3.23 16.46
CA ALA A 67 -1.16 2.26 16.01
C ALA A 67 -0.74 0.82 16.33
N THR A 68 0.20 0.64 17.26
CA THR A 68 0.71 -0.66 17.68
C THR A 68 -0.45 -1.57 18.08
N GLN A 69 -0.50 -2.76 17.49
CA GLN A 69 -1.64 -3.66 17.65
C GLN A 69 -1.38 -4.76 18.69
N VAL A 70 -0.14 -5.22 18.78
CA VAL A 70 0.31 -6.27 19.69
C VAL A 70 1.70 -5.89 20.19
N GLY A 71 1.93 -6.06 21.48
CA GLY A 71 3.19 -5.68 22.13
C GLY A 71 3.23 -4.20 22.50
N GLU A 72 4.43 -3.71 22.77
CA GLU A 72 4.72 -2.33 23.16
C GLU A 72 5.00 -1.45 21.92
N ALA A 73 4.89 -0.13 22.09
CA ALA A 73 5.27 0.86 21.08
C ALA A 73 6.80 0.91 20.90
N ASN A 74 7.35 -0.08 20.20
CA ASN A 74 8.79 -0.28 19.97
C ASN A 74 9.32 0.61 18.82
N TYR A 75 9.17 1.92 18.95
CA TYR A 75 9.73 2.87 18.00
C TYR A 75 10.25 4.13 18.67
N PHE A 76 11.22 4.78 18.02
CA PHE A 76 11.76 6.08 18.43
C PHE A 76 12.46 6.74 17.25
N ILE A 77 12.70 8.05 17.35
CA ILE A 77 13.53 8.78 16.39
C ILE A 77 15.00 8.61 16.80
N GLU A 78 15.83 8.14 15.88
CA GLU A 78 17.27 7.95 16.06
C GLU A 78 18.03 8.49 14.84
N ASN A 79 18.95 9.44 15.06
CA ASN A 79 19.78 10.02 14.01
C ASN A 79 18.99 10.55 12.79
N GLY A 80 17.85 11.20 13.05
CA GLY A 80 16.97 11.74 11.99
C GLY A 80 16.15 10.68 11.25
N ASN A 81 16.07 9.45 11.75
CA ASN A 81 15.24 8.39 11.17
C ASN A 81 14.21 7.92 12.21
N LEU A 82 13.02 7.56 11.75
CA LEU A 82 12.12 6.74 12.54
C LEU A 82 12.62 5.30 12.53
N ARG A 83 12.99 4.80 13.71
CA ARG A 83 13.31 3.40 13.93
C ARG A 83 12.10 2.69 14.51
N LEU A 84 11.66 1.59 13.90
CA LEU A 84 10.70 0.65 14.48
C LEU A 84 11.34 -0.73 14.58
N PHE A 85 10.95 -1.51 15.58
CA PHE A 85 11.45 -2.88 15.75
C PHE A 85 10.42 -3.80 16.41
N THR A 86 10.69 -5.09 16.34
CA THR A 86 9.95 -6.16 17.03
C THR A 86 10.92 -7.05 17.78
N ASN A 87 10.52 -7.51 18.96
CA ASN A 87 11.40 -8.33 19.79
C ASN A 87 11.43 -9.80 19.37
N ALA A 88 12.53 -10.48 19.65
CA ALA A 88 12.65 -11.93 19.47
C ALA A 88 11.59 -12.69 20.29
N ASN A 89 11.08 -13.79 19.74
CA ASN A 89 10.11 -14.69 20.35
C ASN A 89 8.77 -14.01 20.72
N THR A 90 8.38 -12.97 20.00
CA THR A 90 7.12 -12.26 20.17
C THR A 90 6.28 -12.25 18.89
N TRP A 91 5.04 -11.79 19.01
CA TRP A 91 4.20 -11.40 17.88
C TRP A 91 3.98 -9.89 17.86
N ASP A 92 5.00 -9.10 18.22
CA ASP A 92 4.93 -7.64 18.24
C ASP A 92 4.48 -7.10 16.86
N ARG A 93 3.58 -6.12 16.87
CA ARG A 93 3.04 -5.45 15.67
C ARG A 93 3.15 -3.95 15.83
N THR A 94 4.39 -3.48 15.86
CA THR A 94 4.77 -2.08 16.06
C THR A 94 4.46 -1.25 14.82
N LYS A 95 3.67 -0.19 14.97
CA LYS A 95 3.32 0.67 13.83
C LYS A 95 2.90 2.06 14.26
N ILE A 96 3.13 3.03 13.39
CA ILE A 96 2.56 4.37 13.49
C ILE A 96 1.74 4.68 12.24
N LYS A 97 0.81 5.63 12.35
CA LYS A 97 -0.04 6.06 11.23
C LYS A 97 -0.18 7.57 11.18
N SER A 98 -0.41 8.13 9.99
CA SER A 98 -0.71 9.55 9.84
C SER A 98 -2.00 9.96 10.56
N ILE A 99 -2.06 11.17 11.13
CA ILE A 99 -3.31 11.72 11.72
C ILE A 99 -4.30 12.12 10.62
N ALA A 100 -3.83 12.62 9.48
CA ALA A 100 -4.69 12.92 8.34
C ALA A 100 -4.91 11.70 7.43
N THR A 101 -5.93 11.79 6.57
CA THR A 101 -6.18 10.81 5.50
C THR A 101 -6.07 11.45 4.12
N TYR A 102 -5.66 10.66 3.15
CA TYR A 102 -5.30 11.11 1.80
C TYR A 102 -5.98 10.24 0.73
N ALA A 103 -6.02 10.71 -0.52
CA ALA A 103 -6.78 10.08 -1.60
C ALA A 103 -5.90 9.82 -2.84
N THR A 104 -6.26 10.37 -3.99
CA THR A 104 -5.40 10.38 -5.18
C THR A 104 -4.08 11.07 -4.87
N GLY A 105 -2.97 10.45 -5.28
CA GLY A 105 -1.63 10.98 -5.07
C GLY A 105 -0.56 9.90 -5.14
N THR A 106 0.67 10.32 -4.89
CA THR A 106 1.85 9.46 -4.79
C THR A 106 2.29 9.42 -3.33
N TYR A 107 2.38 8.21 -2.81
CA TYR A 107 2.81 7.89 -1.45
C TYR A 107 4.16 7.22 -1.53
N SER A 108 5.16 7.77 -0.86
CA SER A 108 6.53 7.28 -0.94
C SER A 108 7.15 7.16 0.44
N TRP A 109 7.89 6.08 0.66
CA TRP A 109 8.63 5.81 1.88
C TRP A 109 10.08 5.53 1.53
N ARG A 110 10.99 6.16 2.26
CA ARG A 110 12.42 5.91 2.15
C ARG A 110 12.87 5.04 3.31
N VAL A 111 13.19 3.79 3.01
CA VAL A 111 13.34 2.74 4.04
C VAL A 111 14.70 2.09 3.92
N PHE A 112 15.41 1.98 5.03
CA PHE A 112 16.57 1.11 5.15
C PHE A 112 16.06 -0.27 5.52
N VAL A 113 16.36 -1.23 4.66
CA VAL A 113 16.00 -2.62 4.83
C VAL A 113 17.23 -3.36 5.32
N PRO A 114 17.34 -3.71 6.62
CA PRO A 114 18.51 -4.41 7.15
C PRO A 114 18.46 -5.90 6.80
N GLU A 115 19.49 -6.62 7.22
CA GLU A 115 19.39 -8.06 7.39
C GLU A 115 18.30 -8.43 8.39
N MET A 116 17.50 -9.43 8.03
CA MET A 116 16.44 -10.02 8.86
C MET A 116 16.82 -11.46 9.20
N GLY A 117 16.28 -12.00 10.29
CA GLY A 117 16.53 -13.38 10.67
C GLY A 117 16.09 -14.36 9.57
N VAL A 118 16.92 -15.37 9.31
CA VAL A 118 16.62 -16.42 8.33
C VAL A 118 15.35 -17.15 8.77
N GLY A 119 14.33 -17.12 7.92
CA GLY A 119 13.03 -17.76 8.18
C GLY A 119 12.11 -16.99 9.13
N ASP A 120 12.53 -15.84 9.64
CA ASP A 120 11.75 -15.07 10.61
C ASP A 120 10.43 -14.58 10.00
N CYS A 121 9.34 -14.82 10.73
CA CYS A 121 8.04 -14.20 10.50
C CYS A 121 8.07 -12.73 10.95
N ALA A 122 8.90 -11.91 10.31
CA ALA A 122 9.01 -10.47 10.53
C ALA A 122 8.85 -9.75 9.19
N SER A 123 8.09 -8.65 9.21
CA SER A 123 7.76 -7.83 8.05
C SER A 123 8.05 -6.37 8.34
N ILE A 124 8.64 -5.67 7.38
CA ILE A 124 8.69 -4.21 7.32
C ILE A 124 7.52 -3.79 6.46
N GLY A 125 6.63 -2.95 7.00
CA GLY A 125 5.43 -2.48 6.31
C GLY A 125 5.52 -1.01 5.90
N ALA A 126 5.22 -0.74 4.64
CA ALA A 126 5.01 0.61 4.09
C ALA A 126 3.69 0.60 3.31
N PHE A 127 2.62 1.06 3.95
CA PHE A 127 1.27 0.75 3.49
C PHE A 127 0.24 1.84 3.71
N LEU A 128 -0.87 1.69 2.99
CA LEU A 128 -2.04 2.55 3.03
C LEU A 128 -3.22 1.77 3.57
N TYR A 129 -3.86 2.28 4.60
CA TYR A 129 -4.99 1.59 5.24
C TYR A 129 -6.17 2.54 5.43
N SER A 130 -7.35 2.07 5.03
CA SER A 130 -8.64 2.70 5.33
C SER A 130 -9.47 1.80 6.24
N ASP A 131 -9.56 0.52 5.90
CA ASP A 131 -10.19 -0.56 6.67
C ASP A 131 -9.68 -1.92 6.15
N ASP A 132 -10.09 -3.03 6.79
CA ASP A 132 -9.67 -4.40 6.47
C ASP A 132 -9.95 -4.85 5.01
N THR A 133 -10.78 -4.12 4.28
CA THR A 133 -11.10 -4.40 2.87
C THR A 133 -10.50 -3.38 1.90
N HIS A 134 -9.82 -2.36 2.43
CA HIS A 134 -9.21 -1.24 1.72
C HIS A 134 -7.81 -0.99 2.28
N GLU A 135 -6.91 -1.93 2.01
CA GLU A 135 -5.51 -1.91 2.42
C GLU A 135 -4.63 -2.19 1.20
N LEU A 136 -3.55 -1.42 1.06
CA LEU A 136 -2.56 -1.50 -0.01
C LEU A 136 -1.15 -1.45 0.57
N ASP A 137 -0.35 -2.50 0.36
CA ASP A 137 0.88 -2.68 1.12
C ASP A 137 2.11 -2.87 0.24
N PHE A 138 3.23 -2.45 0.79
CA PHE A 138 4.45 -3.22 0.72
C PHE A 138 4.66 -3.95 2.05
N GLU A 139 4.91 -5.25 1.96
CA GLU A 139 5.35 -6.09 3.08
C GLU A 139 6.68 -6.73 2.71
N ILE A 140 7.72 -6.53 3.51
CA ILE A 140 9.08 -6.97 3.22
C ILE A 140 9.59 -7.86 4.36
N GLY A 141 9.95 -9.09 4.04
CA GLY A 141 10.49 -10.04 5.02
C GLY A 141 11.48 -11.01 4.42
N TYR A 142 12.00 -11.92 5.24
CA TYR A 142 12.86 -13.00 4.73
C TYR A 142 12.13 -13.84 3.66
N GLY A 143 10.82 -14.04 3.82
CA GLY A 143 10.03 -14.86 2.91
C GLY A 143 10.04 -16.32 3.32
N LYS A 144 8.89 -17.00 3.15
CA LYS A 144 8.82 -18.45 3.28
C LYS A 144 9.76 -19.13 2.31
N GLU A 145 10.37 -20.23 2.74
CA GLU A 145 11.30 -21.00 1.91
C GLU A 145 10.69 -21.40 0.55
N THR A 146 9.40 -21.76 0.52
CA THR A 146 8.68 -22.08 -0.73
C THR A 146 8.59 -20.90 -1.70
N VAL A 147 8.39 -19.68 -1.19
CA VAL A 147 8.36 -18.47 -2.02
C VAL A 147 9.76 -18.10 -2.50
N ARG A 148 10.75 -18.21 -1.61
CA ARG A 148 12.17 -17.98 -1.93
C ARG A 148 12.64 -18.91 -3.05
N GLN A 149 12.31 -20.20 -2.97
CA GLN A 149 12.58 -21.18 -4.03
C GLN A 149 11.86 -20.82 -5.34
N GLY A 150 10.58 -20.45 -5.27
CA GLY A 150 9.81 -20.02 -6.45
C GLY A 150 10.39 -18.81 -7.18
N LEU A 151 11.10 -17.93 -6.47
CA LEU A 151 11.73 -16.73 -7.02
C LEU A 151 13.24 -16.89 -7.29
N ASN A 152 13.80 -18.08 -7.05
CA ASN A 152 15.25 -18.32 -7.05
C ASN A 152 15.99 -17.25 -6.23
N ALA A 153 15.55 -17.05 -4.99
CA ALA A 153 16.11 -16.05 -4.09
C ALA A 153 17.50 -16.48 -3.57
N ALA A 154 18.48 -15.59 -3.69
CA ALA A 154 19.79 -15.74 -3.07
C ALA A 154 19.70 -15.51 -1.55
N SER A 155 20.72 -15.92 -0.79
CA SER A 155 20.74 -15.78 0.67
C SER A 155 20.64 -14.34 1.17
N ASP A 156 21.04 -13.37 0.35
CA ASP A 156 20.95 -11.94 0.62
C ASP A 156 19.72 -11.25 0.00
N ASP A 157 18.88 -11.99 -0.70
CA ASP A 157 17.57 -11.51 -1.14
C ASP A 157 16.59 -11.55 0.03
N LEU A 158 15.75 -10.52 0.14
CA LEU A 158 14.49 -10.50 0.89
C LEU A 158 13.31 -10.48 -0.10
N ILE A 159 12.15 -10.88 0.37
CA ILE A 159 10.94 -10.93 -0.46
C ILE A 159 10.07 -9.71 -0.15
N VAL A 160 9.70 -9.00 -1.21
CA VAL A 160 8.73 -7.91 -1.18
C VAL A 160 7.41 -8.41 -1.73
N TYR A 161 6.34 -8.18 -0.99
CA TYR A 161 4.97 -8.36 -1.43
C TYR A 161 4.36 -6.99 -1.70
N ALA A 162 3.81 -6.79 -2.90
CA ALA A 162 2.98 -5.65 -3.24
C ALA A 162 1.51 -6.11 -3.32
N THR A 163 0.68 -5.64 -2.39
CA THR A 163 -0.67 -6.22 -2.16
C THR A 163 -1.79 -5.22 -2.20
N SER A 164 -2.96 -5.71 -2.61
CA SER A 164 -4.28 -5.16 -2.27
C SER A 164 -5.05 -6.29 -1.62
N GLN A 165 -5.57 -6.10 -0.40
CA GLN A 165 -6.10 -7.22 0.39
C GLN A 165 -7.41 -7.80 -0.18
N ALA A 166 -8.36 -6.96 -0.63
CA ALA A 166 -9.71 -7.45 -0.96
C ALA A 166 -10.35 -6.91 -2.26
N ASN A 167 -10.28 -5.61 -2.56
CA ASN A 167 -11.21 -4.95 -3.49
C ASN A 167 -10.56 -4.34 -4.77
N PRO A 168 -10.12 -5.16 -5.74
CA PRO A 168 -9.99 -6.61 -5.71
C PRO A 168 -8.69 -7.04 -5.02
N SER A 169 -8.59 -8.31 -4.64
CA SER A 169 -7.33 -8.85 -4.12
C SER A 169 -6.26 -8.86 -5.22
N HIS A 170 -5.04 -8.58 -4.80
CA HIS A 170 -3.85 -8.62 -5.63
C HIS A 170 -2.64 -8.91 -4.73
N SER A 171 -1.73 -9.75 -5.20
CA SER A 171 -0.46 -9.98 -4.54
C SER A 171 0.58 -10.26 -5.61
N PHE A 172 1.67 -9.50 -5.59
CA PHE A 172 2.82 -9.69 -6.47
C PHE A 172 4.07 -9.77 -5.60
N GLN A 173 4.94 -10.74 -5.88
CA GLN A 173 6.18 -10.94 -5.15
C GLN A 173 7.39 -10.59 -6.01
N SER A 174 8.39 -9.97 -5.39
CA SER A 174 9.69 -9.71 -5.99
C SER A 174 10.80 -9.83 -4.97
N LYS A 175 12.04 -9.68 -5.44
CA LYS A 175 13.25 -9.76 -4.63
C LYS A 175 13.90 -8.39 -4.52
N ILE A 176 14.40 -8.09 -3.33
CA ILE A 176 15.30 -6.96 -3.07
C ILE A 176 16.50 -7.45 -2.28
N LYS A 177 17.60 -6.70 -2.24
CA LYS A 177 18.74 -7.01 -1.39
C LYS A 177 18.57 -6.38 -0.02
N ARG A 178 18.97 -7.10 1.03
CA ARG A 178 19.11 -6.55 2.39
C ARG A 178 20.28 -5.57 2.52
N ASN A 179 20.37 -4.92 3.67
CA ASN A 179 21.41 -3.96 4.08
C ASN A 179 21.55 -2.76 3.14
N GLN A 180 20.44 -2.30 2.57
CA GLN A 180 20.44 -1.09 1.77
C GLN A 180 19.10 -0.36 1.81
N TRP A 181 19.15 0.77 1.14
CA TRP A 181 18.18 1.83 1.19
C TRP A 181 17.31 1.77 -0.07
N TYR A 182 15.99 1.78 0.10
CA TYR A 182 15.01 1.78 -0.98
C TYR A 182 14.04 2.94 -0.89
N THR A 183 13.46 3.31 -2.02
CA THR A 183 12.24 4.14 -2.09
C THR A 183 11.07 3.28 -2.56
N PHE A 184 10.17 2.94 -1.64
CA PHE A 184 8.92 2.25 -1.94
C PHE A 184 7.87 3.30 -2.29
N THR A 185 7.08 3.06 -3.35
CA THR A 185 6.08 4.03 -3.80
C THR A 185 4.79 3.36 -4.24
N ILE A 186 3.66 3.86 -3.74
CA ILE A 186 2.32 3.52 -4.22
C ILE A 186 1.74 4.79 -4.85
N THR A 187 1.38 4.72 -6.13
CA THR A 187 0.66 5.81 -6.81
C THR A 187 -0.80 5.43 -6.99
N LEU A 188 -1.71 6.28 -6.54
CA LEU A 188 -3.16 6.17 -6.75
C LEU A 188 -3.61 7.21 -7.77
N ALA A 189 -3.79 6.80 -9.02
CA ALA A 189 -4.39 7.64 -10.07
C ALA A 189 -5.87 7.28 -10.30
N LEU A 190 -6.69 8.18 -10.82
CA LEU A 190 -8.07 7.86 -11.20
C LEU A 190 -8.15 7.48 -12.67
N ASN A 191 -8.82 6.36 -12.97
CA ASN A 191 -9.24 6.05 -14.33
C ASN A 191 -10.47 6.87 -14.76
N THR A 192 -10.91 6.67 -16.00
CA THR A 192 -12.10 7.35 -16.56
C THR A 192 -13.39 7.07 -15.80
N LYS A 193 -13.48 5.93 -15.10
CA LYS A 193 -14.61 5.53 -14.23
C LYS A 193 -14.45 6.01 -12.78
N LYS A 194 -13.50 6.91 -12.49
CA LYS A 194 -13.20 7.44 -11.15
C LYS A 194 -12.85 6.36 -10.13
N LYS A 195 -12.30 5.23 -10.58
CA LYS A 195 -11.71 4.21 -9.71
C LYS A 195 -10.20 4.38 -9.64
N TYR A 196 -9.61 4.03 -8.51
CA TYR A 196 -8.18 4.06 -8.34
C TYR A 196 -7.51 3.02 -9.25
N VAL A 197 -6.38 3.43 -9.82
CA VAL A 197 -5.36 2.57 -10.39
C VAL A 197 -4.16 2.70 -9.48
N ALA A 198 -3.92 1.66 -8.67
CA ALA A 198 -2.78 1.56 -7.78
C ALA A 198 -1.59 1.03 -8.55
N THR A 199 -0.44 1.69 -8.43
CA THR A 199 0.82 1.27 -9.04
C THR A 199 1.91 1.25 -7.99
N TRP A 200 2.55 0.10 -7.81
CA TRP A 200 3.65 -0.11 -6.88
C TRP A 200 4.97 0.06 -7.62
N LYS A 201 5.91 0.78 -7.01
CA LYS A 201 7.26 1.00 -7.54
C LYS A 201 8.31 0.83 -6.45
N ILE A 202 9.50 0.41 -6.85
CA ILE A 202 10.71 0.41 -6.02
C ILE A 202 11.79 1.16 -6.80
N ASP A 203 12.39 2.18 -6.19
CA ASP A 203 13.42 3.04 -6.82
C ASP A 203 13.02 3.55 -8.22
N ASN A 204 11.79 4.04 -8.31
CA ASN A 204 11.13 4.53 -9.53
C ASN A 204 10.86 3.46 -10.61
N GLN A 205 11.25 2.21 -10.40
CA GLN A 205 10.92 1.09 -11.30
C GLN A 205 9.54 0.55 -10.98
N ASN A 206 8.67 0.46 -11.99
CA ASN A 206 7.33 -0.12 -11.83
C ASN A 206 7.43 -1.61 -11.51
N LEU A 207 6.75 -2.03 -10.45
CA LEU A 207 6.69 -3.43 -10.04
C LEU A 207 5.41 -4.10 -10.55
N THR A 208 4.26 -3.55 -10.18
CA THR A 208 2.94 -4.05 -10.56
C THR A 208 1.92 -2.93 -10.52
N SER A 209 0.74 -3.16 -11.11
CA SER A 209 -0.39 -2.24 -11.07
C SER A 209 -1.71 -2.99 -11.01
N LYS A 210 -2.70 -2.40 -10.33
CA LYS A 210 -4.05 -2.95 -10.23
C LYS A 210 -5.10 -1.84 -10.25
N THR A 211 -6.13 -2.01 -11.07
CA THR A 211 -7.36 -1.20 -10.96
C THR A 211 -8.22 -1.72 -9.82
N LEU A 212 -8.59 -0.83 -8.91
CA LEU A 212 -9.39 -1.11 -7.72
C LEU A 212 -10.88 -0.89 -8.00
N THR A 213 -11.77 -1.41 -7.16
CA THR A 213 -13.23 -1.24 -7.33
C THR A 213 -13.77 0.06 -6.70
N TYR A 214 -12.90 0.82 -6.03
CA TYR A 214 -13.20 2.04 -5.30
C TYR A 214 -12.32 3.21 -5.75
N GLY A 215 -12.62 4.42 -5.25
CA GLY A 215 -12.00 5.69 -5.67
C GLY A 215 -11.95 6.68 -4.50
N THR A 216 -12.01 7.99 -4.76
CA THR A 216 -11.77 9.06 -3.78
C THR A 216 -12.71 9.12 -2.56
N ALA A 217 -13.79 8.33 -2.54
CA ALA A 217 -14.60 8.13 -1.35
C ALA A 217 -13.83 7.35 -0.26
N THR A 218 -12.92 6.47 -0.67
CA THR A 218 -11.98 5.77 0.21
C THR A 218 -10.71 6.60 0.33
N LYS A 219 -10.42 7.04 1.55
CA LYS A 219 -9.21 7.77 1.90
C LYS A 219 -8.36 6.93 2.84
N PHE A 220 -7.05 7.07 2.71
CA PHE A 220 -6.10 6.23 3.40
C PHE A 220 -5.31 7.01 4.45
N LYS A 221 -5.08 6.35 5.57
CA LYS A 221 -3.99 6.64 6.48
C LYS A 221 -2.71 6.06 5.91
N ILE A 222 -1.59 6.72 6.14
CA ILE A 222 -0.25 6.26 5.73
C ILE A 222 0.38 5.60 6.94
N PHE A 223 0.95 4.41 6.77
CA PHE A 223 1.56 3.64 7.87
C PHE A 223 3.04 3.37 7.62
N CYS A 224 3.79 3.30 8.73
CA CYS A 224 5.11 2.69 8.81
C CYS A 224 5.04 1.60 9.89
N SER A 225 5.53 0.40 9.61
CA SER A 225 5.51 -0.69 10.58
C SER A 225 6.72 -1.60 10.51
N VAL A 226 6.99 -2.28 11.63
CA VAL A 226 7.72 -3.54 11.68
C VAL A 226 6.86 -4.49 12.51
N GLU A 227 6.49 -5.63 11.93
CA GLU A 227 5.49 -6.53 12.49
C GLU A 227 5.93 -7.98 12.37
N ASN A 228 5.68 -8.76 13.41
CA ASN A 228 5.86 -10.20 13.34
C ASN A 228 4.58 -10.84 12.76
N LEU A 229 4.64 -11.33 11.52
CA LEU A 229 3.49 -11.81 10.74
C LEU A 229 3.72 -13.23 10.22
N SER A 230 2.84 -14.16 10.57
CA SER A 230 3.00 -15.60 10.28
C SER A 230 2.99 -15.97 8.79
N PHE A 231 2.56 -15.07 7.90
CA PHE A 231 2.53 -15.35 6.47
C PHE A 231 3.89 -15.16 5.79
N ILE A 232 4.78 -14.32 6.35
CA ILE A 232 5.97 -13.83 5.65
C ILE A 232 7.24 -14.64 5.92
N GLY A 233 7.22 -15.52 6.92
CA GLY A 233 8.34 -16.40 7.26
C GLY A 233 7.86 -17.80 7.63
N ASP A 234 8.81 -18.62 8.08
CA ASP A 234 8.60 -20.03 8.40
C ASP A 234 8.49 -20.29 9.91
N HIS A 235 9.02 -19.41 10.75
CA HIS A 235 8.93 -19.52 12.20
C HIS A 235 8.82 -18.16 12.90
N ILE A 236 8.39 -18.18 14.17
CA ILE A 236 8.43 -16.98 15.02
C ILE A 236 9.86 -16.39 15.04
N PRO A 237 10.03 -15.06 15.04
CA PRO A 237 11.36 -14.48 14.97
C PRO A 237 12.26 -14.89 16.14
N ALA A 238 13.47 -15.34 15.84
CA ALA A 238 14.46 -15.71 16.85
C ALA A 238 15.35 -14.53 17.27
N THR A 239 15.36 -13.46 16.49
CA THR A 239 16.11 -12.24 16.74
C THR A 239 15.19 -11.01 16.69
N GLN A 240 15.69 -9.89 17.19
CA GLN A 240 15.03 -8.61 17.01
C GLN A 240 15.15 -8.19 15.54
N ASN A 241 14.03 -7.85 14.90
CA ASN A 241 14.01 -7.31 13.54
C ASN A 241 13.66 -5.82 13.60
N TYR A 242 14.20 -5.01 12.69
CA TYR A 242 13.98 -3.57 12.69
C TYR A 242 13.97 -3.01 11.26
N ALA A 243 13.58 -1.74 11.13
CA ALA A 243 13.75 -0.94 9.94
C ALA A 243 14.00 0.51 10.34
N LEU A 244 14.59 1.29 9.42
CA LEU A 244 14.69 2.73 9.55
C LEU A 244 13.91 3.39 8.41
N PHE A 245 13.10 4.37 8.74
CA PHE A 245 12.42 5.23 7.78
C PHE A 245 13.07 6.61 7.84
N ASP A 246 13.68 7.03 6.74
CA ASP A 246 14.35 8.34 6.59
C ASP A 246 13.30 9.42 6.34
N TRP A 247 12.38 9.16 5.42
CA TRP A 247 11.25 10.05 5.19
C TRP A 247 10.03 9.33 4.64
N VAL A 248 8.88 9.99 4.79
CA VAL A 248 7.64 9.67 4.11
C VAL A 248 7.15 10.91 3.37
N GLU A 249 6.60 10.70 2.18
CA GLU A 249 6.10 11.78 1.34
C GLU A 249 4.72 11.44 0.76
N PHE A 250 3.84 12.45 0.74
CA PHE A 250 2.60 12.45 -0.03
C PHE A 250 2.59 13.63 -0.99
N LYS A 251 2.26 13.37 -2.27
CA LYS A 251 2.19 14.35 -3.36
C LYS A 251 0.94 14.19 -4.21
#